data_AF-A0A1J3J4Z5-F1
#
_entry.id   AF-A0A1J3J4Z5-F1
#
_cell.length_a   1.000
_cell.length_b   1.000
_cell.length_c   1.000
_cell.angle_alpha   90.00
_cell.angle_beta   90.00
_cell.angle_gamma   90.00
#
_symmetry.space_group_name_H-M   'P 1'
#
loop_
_entity.id
_entity.type
_entity.pdbx_description
1 polymer ?
#
loop_
_entity_poly.entity_id
_entity_poly.type
_entity_poly.pdbx_seq_one_letter_code
_entity_poly.pdbx_strand_id
1 'polypeptide(L)'
;FSMLEDVKELTDRRITGDFNAVSAPPIRDVVEERDLHGIIVGQETVLKKAWNRLMDDGTQIMGLYGMGGVGKTTLLERINNKFKVAND
;
A
#
# COMPACT_ATOMS: atom_id res chain seq x y z
N PHE A 1 5.95 -20.39 29.12
CA PHE A 1 5.08 -21.17 28.23
C PHE A 1 3.63 -20.64 28.20
N SER A 2 3.13 -19.86 29.17
CA SER A 2 1.73 -19.40 29.16
C SER A 2 1.38 -18.40 28.04
N MET A 3 2.28 -17.48 27.68
CA MET A 3 1.99 -16.47 26.64
C MET A 3 1.57 -17.08 25.28
N LEU A 4 2.10 -18.25 24.91
CA LEU A 4 1.74 -18.90 23.65
C LEU A 4 0.37 -19.60 23.74
N GLU A 5 0.01 -20.11 24.91
CA GLU A 5 -1.32 -20.68 25.18
C GLU A 5 -2.38 -19.57 25.21
N ASP A 6 -2.06 -18.42 25.83
CA ASP A 6 -2.92 -17.23 25.89
C ASP A 6 -3.17 -16.67 24.49
N VAL A 7 -2.14 -16.56 23.64
CA VAL A 7 -2.29 -16.11 22.24
C VAL A 7 -3.15 -17.08 21.44
N LYS A 8 -2.98 -18.39 21.64
CA LYS A 8 -3.78 -19.41 20.96
C LYS A 8 -5.25 -19.33 21.37
N GLU A 9 -5.54 -19.18 22.66
CA GLU A 9 -6.89 -18.99 23.18
C GLU A 9 -7.55 -17.74 22.59
N LEU A 10 -6.83 -16.62 22.50
CA LEU A 10 -7.34 -15.37 21.91
C LEU A 10 -7.58 -15.47 20.40
N THR A 11 -6.81 -16.31 19.69
CA THR A 11 -6.99 -16.54 18.26
C THR A 11 -8.17 -17.47 17.99
N ASP A 12 -8.37 -18.48 18.85
CA ASP A 12 -9.47 -19.45 18.78
C ASP A 12 -10.80 -18.81 19.22
N ARG A 13 -10.76 -17.86 20.17
CA ARG A 13 -11.83 -16.91 20.45
C ARG A 13 -11.92 -15.89 19.32
N ARG A 14 -12.27 -16.33 18.12
CA ARG A 14 -12.65 -15.44 17.02
C ARG A 14 -13.69 -14.47 17.58
N ILE A 15 -13.31 -13.21 17.80
CA ILE A 15 -14.21 -12.18 18.29
C ILE A 15 -15.24 -12.00 17.16
N THR A 16 -16.37 -12.69 17.27
CA THR A 16 -17.53 -12.58 16.38
C THR A 16 -18.30 -11.30 16.66
N GLY A 17 -17.58 -10.20 16.91
CA GLY A 17 -18.15 -8.87 16.91
C GLY A 17 -18.27 -8.43 15.46
N ASP A 18 -19.43 -7.89 15.08
CA ASP A 18 -19.54 -7.13 13.85
C ASP A 18 -18.69 -5.86 14.01
N PHE A 19 -17.43 -5.93 13.62
CA PHE A 19 -16.49 -4.82 13.75
C PHE A 19 -16.95 -3.60 12.94
N ASN A 20 -17.84 -3.77 11.95
CA ASN A 20 -18.46 -2.66 11.25
C ASN A 20 -19.36 -1.82 12.16
N ALA A 21 -19.96 -2.42 13.20
CA ALA A 21 -20.84 -1.71 14.14
C ALA A 21 -20.08 -0.75 15.06
N VAL A 22 -18.76 -0.93 15.21
CA VAL A 22 -17.90 -0.08 16.06
C VAL A 22 -16.80 0.64 15.27
N SER A 23 -16.61 0.32 13.99
CA SER A 23 -15.68 1.04 13.12
C SER A 23 -16.38 2.19 12.42
N ALA A 24 -15.74 3.37 12.39
CA ALA A 24 -16.12 4.38 11.41
C ALA A 24 -15.84 3.83 10.00
N PRO A 25 -16.68 4.16 8.99
CA PRO A 25 -16.34 3.85 7.61
C PRO A 25 -14.95 4.43 7.30
N PRO A 26 -14.11 3.69 6.56
CA PRO A 26 -12.79 4.18 6.22
C PRO A 26 -12.93 5.54 5.55
N ILE A 27 -12.25 6.54 6.08
CA ILE A 27 -12.08 7.81 5.39
C ILE A 27 -11.43 7.43 4.07
N ARG A 28 -12.07 7.78 2.95
CA ARG A 28 -11.43 7.62 1.65
C ARG A 28 -10.20 8.50 1.68
N ASP A 29 -9.02 7.90 1.71
CA ASP A 29 -7.77 8.64 1.63
C ASP A 29 -7.77 9.38 0.28
N VAL A 30 -7.93 10.70 0.36
CA VAL A 30 -7.83 11.56 -0.82
C VAL A 30 -6.37 11.53 -1.24
N VAL A 31 -6.11 10.90 -2.38
CA VAL A 31 -4.76 10.89 -2.96
C VAL A 31 -4.50 12.28 -3.53
N GLU A 32 -3.69 13.06 -2.81
CA GLU A 32 -3.18 14.32 -3.33
C GLU A 32 -2.16 14.05 -4.44
N GLU A 33 -2.27 14.79 -5.54
CA GLU A 33 -1.29 14.74 -6.61
C GLU A 33 0.01 15.36 -6.15
N ARG A 34 1.12 14.71 -6.50
CA ARG A 34 2.45 15.25 -6.24
C ARG A 34 3.01 15.87 -7.50
N ASP A 35 3.54 17.08 -7.37
CA ASP A 35 4.25 17.75 -8.46
C ASP A 35 5.55 17.02 -8.79
N LEU A 36 5.55 16.29 -9.90
CA LEU A 36 6.73 15.65 -10.46
C LEU A 36 7.57 16.72 -11.17
N HIS A 37 8.64 17.17 -10.52
CA HIS A 37 9.54 18.17 -11.08
C HIS A 37 10.40 17.54 -12.18
N GLY A 38 10.06 17.81 -13.44
CA GLY A 38 10.86 17.45 -14.61
C GLY A 38 10.34 16.25 -15.40
N ILE A 39 10.89 16.06 -16.61
CA ILE A 39 10.56 14.93 -17.48
C ILE A 39 11.22 13.67 -16.92
N ILE A 40 10.42 12.71 -16.47
CA ILE A 40 10.91 11.41 -16.00
C ILE A 40 10.88 10.42 -17.15
N VAL A 41 12.04 9.82 -17.45
CA VAL A 41 12.22 8.81 -18.50
C VAL A 41 12.89 7.55 -17.93
N GLY A 42 12.73 6.41 -18.61
CA GLY A 42 13.46 5.17 -18.31
C GLY A 42 12.92 4.38 -17.12
N GLN A 43 11.77 4.77 -16.57
CA GLN A 43 11.11 4.07 -15.46
C GLN A 43 9.81 3.36 -15.87
N GLU A 44 9.42 3.40 -17.14
CA GLU A 44 8.10 2.95 -17.63
C GLU A 44 7.86 1.47 -17.32
N THR A 45 8.86 0.63 -17.60
CA THR A 45 8.80 -0.82 -17.34
C THR A 45 8.70 -1.12 -15.86
N VAL A 46 9.49 -0.43 -15.03
CA VAL A 46 9.52 -0.64 -13.58
C VAL A 46 8.23 -0.14 -12.94
N LEU A 47 7.71 1.01 -13.37
CA LEU A 47 6.43 1.56 -12.94
C LEU A 47 5.28 0.61 -13.27
N LYS A 48 5.24 0.07 -14.49
CA LYS A 48 4.21 -0.91 -14.88
C LYS A 48 4.29 -2.17 -14.02
N LYS A 49 5.50 -2.70 -13.80
CA LYS A 49 5.71 -3.90 -12.97
C LYS A 49 5.31 -3.66 -11.52
N ALA A 50 5.74 -2.54 -10.93
CA ALA A 50 5.40 -2.16 -9.56
C ALA A 50 3.89 -1.97 -9.40
N TRP A 51 3.24 -1.25 -10.33
CA TRP A 51 1.80 -1.08 -10.30
C TRP A 51 1.05 -2.42 -10.36
N ASN A 52 1.38 -3.28 -11.32
CA ASN A 52 0.70 -4.57 -11.48
C ASN A 52 0.88 -5.47 -10.26
N ARG A 53 2.05 -5.40 -9.61
CA ARG A 53 2.32 -6.14 -8.38
C ARG A 53 1.58 -5.56 -7.18
N LEU A 54 1.41 -4.24 -7.10
CA LEU A 54 0.71 -3.58 -6.01
C LEU A 54 -0.80 -3.81 -6.09
N MET A 55 -1.35 -3.93 -7.30
CA MET A 55 -2.78 -4.18 -7.56
C MET A 55 -3.16 -5.67 -7.51
N ASP A 56 -2.20 -6.54 -7.20
CA ASP A 56 -2.47 -7.97 -7.02
C ASP A 56 -3.18 -8.19 -5.68
N ASP A 57 -4.30 -8.93 -5.68
CA ASP A 57 -5.16 -9.12 -4.49
C ASP A 57 -4.42 -9.69 -3.27
N GLY A 58 -3.32 -10.43 -3.49
CA GLY A 58 -2.48 -10.98 -2.43
C GLY A 58 -1.45 -10.01 -1.84
N THR A 59 -1.26 -8.84 -2.46
CA THR A 59 -0.20 -7.89 -2.08
C THR A 59 -0.78 -6.77 -1.20
N GLN A 60 -0.42 -6.77 0.08
CA GLN A 60 -0.83 -5.71 1.02
C GLN A 60 0.19 -4.57 1.10
N ILE A 61 1.49 -4.88 1.01
CA ILE A 61 2.59 -3.91 1.17
C ILE A 61 3.68 -4.21 0.14
N MET A 62 4.20 -3.16 -0.48
CA MET A 62 5.35 -3.22 -1.38
C MET A 62 6.48 -2.30 -0.90
N GLY A 63 7.68 -2.85 -0.76
CA GLY A 63 8.90 -2.09 -0.51
C GLY A 63 9.75 -1.90 -1.77
N LEU A 64 10.41 -0.74 -1.90
CA LEU A 64 11.42 -0.47 -2.92
C LEU A 64 12.78 -0.24 -2.25
N TYR A 65 13.82 -0.95 -2.69
CA TYR A 65 15.17 -0.87 -2.14
C TYR A 65 16.23 -0.69 -3.24
N GLY A 66 17.43 -0.21 -2.87
CA GLY A 66 18.54 0.02 -3.80
C GLY A 66 19.40 1.23 -3.43
N MET A 67 20.46 1.46 -4.22
CA MET A 67 21.41 2.57 -4.04
C MET A 67 20.73 3.96 -3.98
N GLY A 68 21.40 4.94 -3.38
CA GLY A 68 20.97 6.35 -3.44
C GLY A 68 20.92 6.87 -4.88
N GLY A 69 20.02 7.82 -5.17
CA GLY A 69 19.94 8.48 -6.47
C GLY A 69 19.27 7.70 -7.62
N VAL A 70 18.95 6.41 -7.47
CA VAL A 70 18.33 5.59 -8.54
C VAL A 70 16.85 5.89 -8.82
N GLY A 71 16.27 6.89 -8.15
CA GLY A 71 14.89 7.34 -8.39
C GLY A 71 13.80 6.51 -7.71
N LYS A 72 14.07 5.85 -6.57
CA LYS A 72 13.06 5.09 -5.79
C LYS A 72 11.90 5.97 -5.32
N THR A 73 12.23 7.13 -4.72
CA THR A 73 11.22 8.10 -4.26
C THR A 73 10.40 8.63 -5.44
N THR A 74 11.06 8.95 -6.56
CA THR A 74 10.41 9.36 -7.81
C THR A 74 9.44 8.30 -8.34
N LEU A 75 9.80 7.01 -8.25
CA LEU A 75 8.89 5.93 -8.64
C LEU A 75 7.65 5.86 -7.74
N LEU A 76 7.81 6.06 -6.43
CA LEU A 76 6.67 6.10 -5.49
C LEU A 76 5.76 7.30 -5.75
N GLU A 77 6.30 8.46 -6.08
CA GLU A 77 5.51 9.64 -6.46
C GLU A 77 4.70 9.39 -7.73
N ARG A 78 5.27 8.72 -8.73
CA ARG A 78 4.53 8.31 -9.95
C ARG A 78 3.42 7.30 -9.64
N ILE A 79 3.67 6.36 -8.73
CA ILE A 79 2.65 5.39 -8.28
C ILE A 79 1.51 6.14 -7.56
N ASN A 80 1.83 7.06 -6.66
CA ASN A 80 0.85 7.92 -5.97
C ASN A 80 -0.05 8.65 -6.97
N ASN A 81 0.53 9.34 -7.96
CA ASN A 81 -0.28 10.06 -8.94
C ASN A 81 -1.15 9.13 -9.79
N LYS A 82 -0.70 7.90 -10.04
CA LYS A 82 -1.49 6.89 -10.75
C LYS A 82 -2.70 6.42 -9.93
N PHE A 83 -2.63 6.40 -8.61
CA PHE A 83 -3.79 6.16 -7.75
C PHE A 83 -4.83 7.27 -7.85
N LYS A 84 -4.41 8.54 -7.95
CA LYS A 84 -5.35 9.65 -8.16
C LYS A 84 -6.13 9.47 -9.47
N VAL A 85 -5.43 9.22 -10.58
CA VAL A 85 -6.07 9.00 -11.90
C VAL A 85 -6.99 7.78 -11.92
N ALA A 86 -6.67 6.72 -11.16
CA ALA A 86 -7.49 5.52 -11.12
C ALA A 86 -8.77 5.66 -10.27
N ASN A 87 -8.85 6.71 -9.44
CA ASN A 87 -9.96 7.00 -8.54
C ASN A 87 -10.90 8.11 -9.06
N ASP A 88 -10.55 8.75 -10.18
CA ASP A 88 -11.45 9.61 -10.97
C ASP A 88 -12.37 8.76 -11.86
#